data_AF-A0A955I5Z8-F1
#
_entry.id   AF-A0A955I5Z8-F1
#
_cell.length_a   1.000
_cell.length_b   1.000
_cell.length_c   1.000
_cell.angle_alpha   90.00
_cell.angle_beta   90.00
_cell.angle_gamma   90.00
#
_symmetry.space_group_name_H-M   'P 1'
#
loop_
_entity.id
_entity.type
_entity.pdbx_description
1 polymer ?
#
loop_
_entity_poly.entity_id
_entity_poly.type
_entity_poly.pdbx_seq_one_letter_code
_entity_poly.pdbx_strand_id
1 'polypeptide(L)'
;MGVLIMFIISKVAGGGPGGGGGPMAFIKSKARRFDPDDAKNNITFADVAGAMEEKEELQEVVDFLKNPDKYKKLGAKIPKGILMVGPPGTGKT
;
A
#
# COMPACT_ATOMS: atom_id res chain seq x y z
N MET A 1 -33.84 -25.34 24.74
CA MET A 1 -32.61 -25.04 23.98
C MET A 1 -32.82 -24.05 22.82
N GLY A 2 -33.92 -24.10 22.06
CA GLY A 2 -34.15 -23.20 20.92
C GLY A 2 -34.26 -21.70 21.25
N VAL A 3 -34.83 -21.34 22.39
CA VAL A 3 -35.01 -19.92 22.79
C VAL A 3 -33.67 -19.24 23.14
N LEU A 4 -32.72 -20.00 23.71
CA LEU A 4 -31.39 -19.50 24.04
C LEU A 4 -30.55 -19.26 22.78
N ILE A 5 -30.66 -20.15 21.79
CA ILE A 5 -30.03 -19.99 20.47
C ILE A 5 -30.61 -18.77 19.75
N MET A 6 -31.93 -18.57 19.82
CA MET A 6 -32.58 -17.41 19.22
C MET A 6 -32.15 -16.10 19.87
N PHE A 7 -31.93 -16.07 21.19
CA PHE A 7 -31.40 -14.90 21.91
C PHE A 7 -29.94 -14.56 21.53
N ILE A 8 -29.10 -15.57 21.30
CA ILE A 8 -27.70 -15.38 20.87
C ILE A 8 -27.63 -14.86 19.42
N ILE A 9 -28.45 -15.40 18.50
CA ILE A 9 -28.51 -14.93 17.11
C ILE A 9 -29.05 -13.49 17.04
N SER A 10 -30.00 -13.13 17.91
CA SER A 10 -30.56 -11.77 18.00
C SER A 10 -29.52 -10.73 18.45
N LYS A 11 -28.51 -11.13 19.23
CA LYS A 11 -27.41 -10.25 19.68
C LYS A 11 -26.28 -10.14 18.64
N VAL A 12 -26.11 -11.12 17.76
CA VAL A 12 -25.11 -11.11 16.67
C VAL A 12 -25.66 -10.46 15.39
N ALA A 13 -26.95 -10.60 15.11
CA ALA A 13 -27.60 -9.98 13.95
C ALA A 13 -28.12 -8.56 14.24
N GLY A 14 -28.28 -8.18 15.52
CA GLY A 14 -28.74 -6.86 15.97
C GLY A 14 -27.67 -5.77 15.96
N GLY A 15 -26.83 -5.73 14.92
CA GLY A 15 -25.97 -4.59 14.63
C GLY A 15 -26.82 -3.40 14.19
N GLY A 16 -27.28 -2.62 15.16
CA GLY A 16 -28.03 -1.39 14.91
C GLY A 16 -27.27 -0.41 14.00
N PRO A 17 -27.99 0.49 13.30
CA PRO A 17 -27.39 1.47 12.40
C PRO A 17 -26.57 2.49 13.21
N GLY A 18 -25.28 2.23 13.41
CA GLY A 18 -24.37 3.15 14.10
C GLY A 18 -23.17 2.53 14.82
N GLY A 19 -23.07 1.21 14.96
CA GLY A 19 -21.99 0.55 15.72
C GLY A 19 -20.87 -0.03 14.85
N GLY A 20 -20.08 0.82 14.18
CA GLY A 20 -18.91 0.40 13.40
C GLY A 20 -17.76 -0.12 14.28
N GLY A 21 -17.86 -1.35 14.79
CA GLY A 21 -16.83 -1.89 15.70
C GLY A 21 -16.96 -3.36 16.08
N GLY A 22 -17.56 -4.20 15.23
CA GLY A 22 -17.53 -5.66 15.44
C GLY A 22 -16.14 -6.26 15.15
N PRO A 23 -15.87 -7.53 15.50
CA PRO A 23 -14.62 -8.24 15.18
C PRO A 23 -14.23 -8.17 13.69
N MET A 24 -15.22 -8.01 12.81
CA MET A 24 -15.05 -7.81 11.36
C MET A 24 -14.31 -6.51 10.99
N ALA A 25 -14.36 -5.47 11.84
CA ALA A 25 -13.70 -4.19 11.61
C ALA A 25 -12.16 -4.27 11.76
N PHE A 26 -11.66 -5.21 12.56
CA PHE A 26 -10.23 -5.49 12.69
C PHE A 26 -9.65 -6.22 11.47
N ILE A 27 -10.48 -6.90 10.69
CA ILE A 27 -10.06 -7.64 9.48
C ILE A 27 -9.88 -6.69 8.28
N LYS A 28 -10.52 -5.51 8.29
CA LYS A 28 -10.47 -4.57 7.16
C LYS A 28 -9.13 -3.82 7.15
N SER A 29 -8.36 -3.99 6.08
CA SER A 29 -7.08 -3.30 5.87
C SER A 29 -7.26 -1.78 5.97
N LYS A 30 -6.45 -1.14 6.82
CA LYS A 30 -6.34 0.33 6.97
C LYS A 30 -5.30 0.94 6.01
N ALA A 31 -4.95 0.25 4.92
CA ALA A 31 -3.97 0.75 3.96
C ALA A 31 -4.39 2.13 3.44
N ARG A 32 -3.48 3.11 3.50
CA ARG A 32 -3.67 4.37 2.79
C ARG A 32 -3.52 4.10 1.31
N ARG A 33 -4.55 4.43 0.53
CA ARG A 33 -4.46 4.41 -0.93
C ARG A 33 -3.85 5.71 -1.41
N PHE A 34 -3.03 5.60 -2.44
CA PHE A 34 -2.51 6.73 -3.18
C PHE A 34 -3.46 7.01 -4.33
N ASP A 35 -4.04 8.21 -4.35
CA ASP A 35 -4.85 8.69 -5.48
C ASP A 35 -3.94 9.55 -6.39
N PRO A 36 -3.74 9.19 -7.66
CA PRO A 36 -2.83 9.90 -8.56
C PRO A 36 -3.28 11.32 -8.89
N ASP A 37 -4.56 11.65 -8.68
CA ASP A 37 -5.12 12.99 -8.92
C ASP A 37 -4.96 13.93 -7.70
N ASP A 38 -4.45 13.43 -6.56
CA ASP A 38 -4.17 14.29 -5.40
C ASP A 38 -2.89 15.10 -5.66
N ALA A 39 -3.08 16.36 -6.05
CA ALA A 39 -2.01 17.30 -6.36
C ALA A 39 -0.97 17.47 -5.24
N LYS A 40 -1.30 17.14 -3.99
CA LYS A 40 -0.35 17.19 -2.87
C LYS A 40 0.73 16.11 -2.95
N ASN A 41 0.51 15.06 -3.74
CA ASN A 41 1.36 13.88 -3.77
C ASN A 41 2.19 13.75 -5.06
N ASN A 42 2.22 14.78 -5.89
CA ASN A 42 2.98 14.81 -7.14
C ASN A 42 4.43 15.28 -6.92
N ILE A 43 5.20 14.51 -6.15
CA ILE A 43 6.63 14.72 -5.97
C ILE A 43 7.41 13.84 -6.95
N THR A 44 8.43 14.38 -7.60
CA THR A 44 9.25 13.68 -8.60
C THR A 44 10.71 13.57 -8.16
N PHE A 45 11.52 12.78 -8.88
CA PHE A 45 12.96 12.69 -8.60
C PHE A 45 13.72 14.02 -8.76
N ALA A 46 13.16 14.98 -9.50
CA ALA A 46 13.71 16.32 -9.66
C ALA A 46 13.58 17.17 -8.38
N ASP A 47 12.59 16.87 -7.55
CA ASP A 47 12.29 17.62 -6.31
C ASP A 47 13.13 17.14 -5.11
N VAL A 48 13.83 16.01 -5.26
CA VAL A 48 14.73 15.47 -4.24
C VAL A 48 16.13 16.05 -4.47
N ALA A 49 16.83 16.49 -3.44
CA ALA A 49 18.24 16.89 -3.55
C ALA A 49 19.17 15.73 -3.16
N GLY A 50 20.32 15.61 -3.81
CA GLY A 50 21.30 14.56 -3.52
C GLY A 50 20.84 13.15 -3.94
N ALA A 51 21.37 12.13 -3.26
CA ALA A 51 21.05 10.71 -3.46
C ALA A 51 21.18 10.26 -4.93
N MET A 52 22.27 10.65 -5.60
CA MET A 52 22.43 10.48 -7.04
C MET A 52 22.42 9.00 -7.45
N GLU A 53 23.16 8.16 -6.71
CA GLU A 53 23.27 6.72 -6.97
C GLU A 53 21.93 6.01 -6.69
N GLU A 54 21.28 6.33 -5.57
CA GLU A 54 19.99 5.73 -5.20
C GLU A 54 18.88 6.12 -6.17
N LYS A 55 18.90 7.34 -6.69
CA LYS A 55 17.96 7.77 -7.73
C LYS A 55 18.18 7.06 -9.05
N GLU A 56 19.41 6.83 -9.45
CA GLU A 56 19.74 6.13 -10.70
C GLU A 56 19.24 4.68 -10.64
N GLU A 57 19.49 3.98 -9.53
CA GLU A 57 19.00 2.63 -9.30
C GLU A 57 17.46 2.58 -9.29
N LEU A 58 16.79 3.52 -8.63
CA LEU A 58 15.32 3.60 -8.63
C LEU A 58 14.75 3.98 -10.01
N GLN A 59 15.46 4.79 -10.81
CA GLN A 59 15.05 5.12 -12.16
C GLN A 59 15.07 3.89 -13.08
N GLU A 60 16.03 2.98 -12.91
CA GLU A 60 16.04 1.71 -13.64
C GLU A 60 14.78 0.89 -13.32
N VAL A 61 14.39 0.82 -12.05
CA VAL A 61 13.16 0.12 -11.65
C VAL A 61 11.92 0.81 -12.23
N VAL A 62 11.88 2.14 -12.26
CA VAL A 62 10.79 2.88 -12.90
C VAL A 62 10.75 2.65 -14.41
N ASP A 63 11.89 2.63 -15.11
CA ASP A 63 11.94 2.30 -16.55
C ASP A 63 11.46 0.87 -16.79
N PHE A 64 11.85 -0.06 -15.92
CA PHE A 64 11.35 -1.43 -15.95
C PHE A 64 9.82 -1.46 -15.87
N LEU A 65 9.24 -0.79 -14.87
CA LEU A 65 7.78 -0.78 -14.67
C LEU A 65 7.02 -0.12 -15.82
N LYS A 66 7.62 0.89 -16.46
CA LYS A 66 7.05 1.55 -17.64
C LYS A 66 7.17 0.71 -18.91
N ASN A 67 8.29 0.00 -19.07
CA ASN A 67 8.64 -0.74 -20.29
C ASN A 67 8.89 -2.24 -20.04
N PRO A 68 7.98 -2.98 -19.39
CA PRO A 68 8.26 -4.34 -18.90
C PRO A 68 8.62 -5.34 -20.00
N ASP A 69 8.08 -5.16 -21.21
CA ASP A 69 8.34 -6.06 -22.35
C ASP A 69 9.80 -6.01 -22.83
N LYS A 70 10.44 -4.83 -22.78
CA LYS A 70 11.86 -4.65 -23.13
C LYS A 70 12.74 -5.54 -22.26
N TYR A 71 12.47 -5.54 -20.96
CA TYR A 71 13.25 -6.28 -19.97
C TYR A 71 12.92 -7.76 -19.93
N LYS A 72 11.64 -8.12 -20.12
CA LYS A 72 11.21 -9.53 -20.20
C LYS A 72 11.84 -10.26 -21.39
N LYS A 73 11.99 -9.58 -22.55
CA LYS A 73 12.68 -10.12 -23.73
C LYS A 73 14.15 -10.43 -23.47
N LEU A 74 14.80 -9.66 -22.59
CA LEU A 74 16.18 -9.87 -22.16
C LEU A 74 16.30 -10.95 -21.07
N GLY A 75 15.18 -11.53 -20.61
CA GLY A 75 15.15 -12.53 -19.55
C GLY A 75 15.29 -11.94 -18.14
N ALA A 76 15.21 -10.61 -17.99
CA ALA A 76 15.33 -9.96 -16.70
C ALA A 76 14.09 -10.24 -15.82
N LYS A 77 14.33 -10.45 -14.52
CA LYS A 77 13.27 -10.67 -13.52
C LYS A 77 12.99 -9.37 -12.77
N ILE A 78 11.72 -9.06 -12.58
CA ILE A 78 11.30 -7.87 -11.83
C ILE A 78 11.67 -8.04 -10.34
N PRO A 79 12.33 -7.05 -9.72
CA PRO A 79 12.44 -6.98 -8.27
C PRO A 79 11.03 -6.97 -7.65
N LYS A 80 10.80 -7.85 -6.66
CA LYS A 80 9.47 -7.98 -6.03
C LYS A 80 9.19 -6.90 -4.97
N GLY A 81 10.22 -6.16 -4.58
CA GLY A 81 10.16 -5.10 -3.58
C GLY A 81 11.54 -4.50 -3.39
N ILE A 82 11.57 -3.28 -2.88
CA ILE A 82 12.79 -2.54 -2.54
C ILE A 82 12.68 -2.16 -1.07
N LEU A 83 13.77 -2.35 -0.33
CA LEU A 83 13.89 -1.92 1.05
C LEU A 83 14.90 -0.78 1.12
N MET A 84 14.43 0.43 1.45
CA MET A 84 15.29 1.58 1.65
C MET A 84 15.72 1.65 3.12
N VAL A 85 17.03 1.70 3.39
CA VAL A 85 17.60 1.70 4.75
C VAL A 85 18.46 2.95 4.97
N GLY A 86 18.35 3.57 6.15
CA GLY A 86 19.21 4.68 6.54
C GLY A 86 18.67 5.47 7.74
N PRO A 87 19.42 6.46 8.26
CA PRO A 87 19.01 7.34 9.35
C PRO A 87 17.67 8.06 9.10
N PRO A 88 16.93 8.52 10.13
CA PRO A 88 15.71 9.29 9.91
C PRO A 88 15.98 10.58 9.11
N GLY A 89 15.03 10.98 8.25
CA GLY A 89 15.12 12.24 7.48
C GLY A 89 15.90 12.18 6.16
N THR A 90 16.28 10.99 5.66
CA THR A 90 17.07 10.84 4.42
C THR A 90 16.26 10.59 3.14
N GLY A 91 14.97 10.96 3.11
CA GLY A 91 14.17 10.86 1.87
C GLY A 91 13.80 9.43 1.43
N LYS A 92 13.61 8.50 2.38
CA LYS A 92 13.15 7.12 2.10
C LYS A 92 11.64 6.98 1.85
N THR A 93 10.88 8.06 2.03
CA THR A 93 9.41 8.11 1.91
C THR A 93 9.06 9.30 1.05
#